data_AF-A0A9D8G0H3-F1
#
_entry.id   AF-A0A9D8G0H3-F1
#
_cell.length_a   1.000
_cell.length_b   1.000
_cell.length_c   1.000
_cell.angle_alpha   90.00
_cell.angle_beta   90.00
_cell.angle_gamma   90.00
#
_symmetry.space_group_name_H-M   'P 1'
#
loop_
_entity.id
_entity.type
_entity.pdbx_description
1 polymer ?
#
loop_
_entity_poly.entity_id
_entity_poly.type
_entity_poly.pdbx_seq_one_letter_code
_entity_poly.pdbx_strand_id
1 'polypeptide(L)'
;MNSVPQSKSSWGVRLNTGFHQSFHSPSSSKEIPTWTVGYYRDEWQNKRGVVVWDDQTQIMECLWASDALKLLVKLRETETWRTEGIPIVRRFRRYKTSEPPKVRRGGKKAKGAATPEPTEPPKEDKPEYEDTDEERIRLMPPANLEFFAFLQEHEARLKEMAEQDKKRADDAMHQVYDILIQTAREHEVSEIDLSARPLPWVAVTSRIDWWCKSEINGDRIGQKAGSGKAPRARERDVSAIYS
;
A
#
# COMPACT_ATOMS: atom_id res chain seq x y z
N MET A 1 40.83 25.16 28.20
CA MET A 1 40.15 25.35 26.89
C MET A 1 38.72 24.87 27.08
N ASN A 2 37.76 25.79 27.14
CA ASN A 2 36.34 25.45 27.31
C ASN A 2 35.77 25.12 25.93
N SER A 3 35.56 23.84 25.64
CA SER A 3 34.81 23.40 24.47
C SER A 3 33.39 23.95 24.57
N VAL A 4 33.05 24.89 23.68
CA VAL A 4 31.68 25.39 23.52
C VAL A 4 30.79 24.18 23.23
N PRO A 5 29.74 23.93 24.02
CA PRO A 5 28.82 22.84 23.72
C PRO A 5 28.19 23.13 22.36
N GLN A 6 28.55 22.34 21.35
CA GLN A 6 27.83 22.33 20.09
C GLN A 6 26.38 21.97 20.43
N SER A 7 25.48 22.92 20.24
CA SER A 7 24.05 22.69 20.35
C SER A 7 23.70 21.57 19.38
N LYS A 8 23.39 20.39 19.92
CA LYS A 8 22.89 19.28 19.11
C LYS A 8 21.64 19.78 18.39
N SER A 9 21.62 19.64 17.06
CA SER A 9 20.42 19.92 16.28
C SER A 9 19.27 19.10 16.86
N SER A 10 18.10 19.72 17.06
CA SER A 10 16.95 19.05 17.67
C SER A 10 16.13 18.26 16.64
N TRP A 11 16.63 18.05 15.44
CA TRP A 11 15.94 17.37 14.36
C TRP A 11 16.97 16.63 13.50
N GLY A 12 16.50 15.75 12.63
CA GLY A 12 17.35 15.15 11.61
C GLY A 12 16.59 14.57 10.44
N VAL A 13 17.37 14.15 9.44
CA VAL A 13 16.88 13.55 8.20
C VAL A 13 17.79 12.41 7.75
N ARG A 14 17.19 11.37 7.16
CA ARG A 14 17.90 10.20 6.62
C ARG A 14 17.20 9.68 5.36
N LEU A 15 17.97 9.15 4.43
CA LEU A 15 17.46 8.44 3.25
C LEU A 15 17.52 6.92 3.46
N ASN A 16 16.36 6.29 3.48
CA ASN A 16 16.21 4.85 3.51
C ASN A 16 16.03 4.27 2.10
N THR A 17 17.09 3.68 1.56
CA THR A 17 17.08 3.19 0.17
C THR A 17 16.51 1.77 -0.01
N GLY A 18 16.52 0.94 1.03
CA GLY A 18 16.02 -0.43 1.02
C GLY A 18 14.97 -0.69 2.09
N PHE A 19 14.27 -1.82 1.95
CA PHE A 19 13.41 -2.40 3.00
C PHE A 19 14.25 -3.20 3.99
N HIS A 20 13.80 -3.29 5.25
CA HIS A 20 14.43 -4.08 6.30
C HIS A 20 15.91 -3.73 6.55
N GLN A 21 16.19 -2.47 6.84
CA GLN A 21 17.54 -2.07 7.23
C GLN A 21 17.88 -2.62 8.62
N SER A 22 18.94 -3.42 8.69
CA SER A 22 19.44 -3.96 9.96
C SER A 22 19.99 -2.84 10.84
N PHE A 23 19.56 -2.82 12.11
CA PHE A 23 20.06 -1.90 13.15
C PHE A 23 21.57 -2.04 13.39
N HIS A 24 22.12 -3.20 13.08
CA HIS A 24 23.53 -3.50 13.27
C HIS A 24 24.40 -3.08 12.07
N SER A 25 23.81 -2.48 11.03
CA SER A 25 24.64 -1.84 10.02
C SER A 25 25.49 -0.76 10.70
N PRO A 26 26.83 -0.78 10.55
CA PRO A 26 27.71 0.20 11.20
C PRO A 26 27.43 1.65 10.76
N SER A 27 26.73 1.86 9.64
CA SER A 27 26.21 3.17 9.22
C SER A 27 24.92 3.59 9.95
N SER A 28 24.21 2.65 10.59
CA SER A 28 22.89 2.88 11.18
C SER A 28 22.93 3.33 12.65
N SER A 29 23.93 2.91 13.42
CA SER A 29 23.88 3.05 14.89
C SER A 29 24.18 4.45 15.42
N LYS A 30 24.76 5.33 14.60
CA LYS A 30 25.13 6.69 15.02
C LYS A 30 24.02 7.74 14.86
N GLU A 31 22.94 7.41 14.13
CA GLU A 31 21.95 8.40 13.69
C GLU A 31 20.54 8.16 14.23
N ILE A 32 20.31 7.08 14.99
CA ILE A 32 18.97 6.75 15.50
C ILE A 32 18.71 7.53 16.78
N PRO A 33 17.63 8.33 16.87
CA PRO A 33 17.24 8.98 18.11
C PRO A 33 16.95 7.96 19.21
N THR A 34 17.42 8.23 20.43
CA THR A 34 17.30 7.29 21.56
C THR A 34 15.85 7.01 21.97
N TRP A 35 14.93 7.92 21.66
CA TRP A 35 13.49 7.78 21.90
C TRP A 35 12.78 6.90 20.85
N THR A 36 13.49 6.44 19.80
CA THR A 36 12.91 5.61 18.74
C THR A 36 12.58 4.19 19.26
N VAL A 37 11.35 4.01 19.71
CA VAL A 37 10.81 2.75 20.24
C VAL A 37 9.52 2.34 19.53
N GLY A 38 9.19 1.04 19.58
CA GLY A 38 7.92 0.51 19.09
C GLY A 38 7.62 0.85 17.62
N TYR A 39 6.52 1.58 17.39
CA TYR A 39 6.05 1.96 16.06
C TYR A 39 7.11 2.71 15.23
N TYR A 40 7.79 3.69 15.82
CA TYR A 40 8.80 4.48 15.08
C TYR A 40 10.03 3.66 14.71
N ARG A 41 10.32 2.61 15.46
CA ARG A 41 11.38 1.67 15.10
C ARG A 41 11.03 0.91 13.82
N ASP A 42 9.79 0.46 13.69
CA ASP A 42 9.30 -0.18 12.47
C ASP A 42 9.37 0.81 11.29
N GLU A 43 8.91 2.05 11.48
CA GLU A 43 9.02 3.08 10.44
C GLU A 43 10.47 3.30 10.01
N TRP A 44 11.40 3.36 10.95
CA TRP A 44 12.82 3.53 10.69
C TRP A 44 13.44 2.37 9.89
N GLN A 45 13.08 1.12 10.19
CA GLN A 45 13.70 -0.06 9.58
C GLN A 45 13.05 -0.48 8.27
N ASN A 46 11.73 -0.43 8.25
CA ASN A 46 10.94 -1.12 7.26
C ASN A 46 10.36 -0.17 6.22
N LYS A 47 10.31 1.13 6.49
CA LYS A 47 9.90 2.10 5.47
C LYS A 47 11.09 2.59 4.65
N ARG A 48 10.84 2.60 3.35
CA ARG A 48 11.72 3.14 2.32
C ARG A 48 11.30 4.59 2.04
N GLY A 49 12.26 5.49 1.87
CA GLY A 49 11.97 6.91 1.62
C GLY A 49 12.87 7.84 2.43
N VAL A 50 12.40 9.08 2.64
CA VAL A 50 13.08 10.08 3.46
C VAL A 50 12.45 10.08 4.85
N VAL A 51 13.22 9.70 5.85
CA VAL A 51 12.80 9.75 7.26
C VAL A 51 13.21 11.09 7.83
N VAL A 52 12.26 11.80 8.42
CA VAL A 52 12.46 13.07 9.12
C VAL A 52 11.99 12.88 10.55
N TRP A 53 12.75 13.42 11.51
CA TRP A 53 12.36 13.38 12.91
C TRP A 53 12.67 14.69 13.61
N ASP A 54 11.94 14.93 14.70
CA ASP A 54 12.15 16.04 15.63
C ASP A 54 12.29 15.49 17.04
N ASP A 55 13.43 15.78 17.67
CA ASP A 55 13.77 15.34 19.03
C ASP A 55 12.95 16.07 20.10
N GLN A 56 12.42 17.28 19.82
CA GLN A 56 11.61 18.01 20.78
C GLN A 56 10.22 17.39 20.93
N THR A 57 9.57 17.13 19.80
CA THR A 57 8.22 16.53 19.78
C THR A 57 8.25 15.00 19.84
N GLN A 58 9.42 14.36 19.65
CA GLN A 58 9.56 12.91 19.55
C GLN A 58 8.65 12.30 18.47
N ILE A 59 8.49 13.04 17.37
CA ILE A 59 7.72 12.63 16.20
C ILE A 59 8.71 12.28 15.09
N MET A 60 8.44 11.16 14.44
CA MET A 60 9.12 10.70 13.24
C MET A 60 8.09 10.51 12.14
N GLU A 61 8.44 10.90 10.92
CA GLU A 61 7.61 10.67 9.75
C GLU A 61 8.47 10.25 8.57
N CYS A 62 7.91 9.40 7.70
CA CYS A 62 8.59 8.87 6.53
C CYS A 62 7.87 9.30 5.25
N LEU A 63 8.54 10.13 4.46
CA LEU A 63 8.08 10.56 3.14
C LEU A 63 8.49 9.52 2.10
N TRP A 64 7.52 9.07 1.31
CA TRP A 64 7.82 8.23 0.15
C TRP A 64 8.63 9.01 -0.87
N ALA A 65 9.42 8.32 -1.69
CA ALA A 65 10.30 8.97 -2.65
C ALA A 65 9.54 9.89 -3.62
N SER A 66 8.36 9.46 -4.07
CA SER A 66 7.48 10.26 -4.93
C SER A 66 6.97 11.52 -4.24
N ASP A 67 6.67 11.47 -2.94
CA ASP A 67 6.17 12.62 -2.19
C ASP A 67 7.30 13.57 -1.80
N ALA A 68 8.48 13.06 -1.47
CA ALA A 68 9.69 13.86 -1.28
C ALA A 68 10.05 14.64 -2.55
N LEU A 69 9.92 14.03 -3.74
CA LEU A 69 10.13 14.71 -5.02
C LEU A 69 9.08 15.79 -5.28
N LYS A 70 7.79 15.53 -5.02
CA LYS A 70 6.74 16.55 -5.13
C LYS A 70 7.01 17.72 -4.19
N LEU A 71 7.44 17.43 -2.96
CA LEU A 71 7.82 18.46 -1.99
C LEU A 71 9.01 19.28 -2.52
N LEU A 72 10.06 18.63 -3.04
CA LEU A 72 11.21 19.32 -3.63
C LEU A 72 10.81 20.27 -4.78
N VAL A 73 9.87 19.86 -5.64
CA VAL A 73 9.35 20.73 -6.71
C VAL A 73 8.66 21.96 -6.11
N LYS A 74 7.77 21.78 -5.12
CA LYS A 74 7.10 22.89 -4.43
C LYS A 74 8.09 23.86 -3.78
N LEU A 75 9.14 23.33 -3.13
CA LEU A 75 10.18 24.15 -2.49
C LEU A 75 11.04 24.93 -3.49
N ARG A 76 11.08 24.53 -4.76
CA ARG A 76 11.73 25.30 -5.84
C ARG A 76 10.84 26.40 -6.40
N GLU A 77 9.53 26.19 -6.38
CA GLU A 77 8.54 27.13 -6.92
C GLU A 77 8.26 28.30 -5.98
N THR A 78 8.30 28.07 -4.66
CA THR A 78 8.05 29.10 -3.66
C THR A 78 9.23 29.23 -2.70
N GLU A 79 9.46 30.42 -2.15
CA GLU A 79 10.50 30.65 -1.12
C GLU A 79 9.89 30.84 0.29
N THR A 80 8.56 30.84 0.44
CA THR A 80 7.87 31.10 1.71
C THR A 80 8.24 30.11 2.82
N TRP A 81 8.62 28.89 2.43
CA TRP A 81 9.11 27.87 3.35
C TRP A 81 10.35 28.30 4.13
N ARG A 82 11.17 29.22 3.59
CA ARG A 82 12.35 29.71 4.31
C ARG A 82 11.98 30.45 5.60
N THR A 83 10.81 31.09 5.62
CA THR A 83 10.33 31.85 6.79
C THR A 83 9.27 31.10 7.59
N GLU A 84 8.36 30.39 6.93
CA GLU A 84 7.18 29.78 7.56
C GLU A 84 7.40 28.35 8.07
N GLY A 85 8.48 27.71 7.65
CA GLY A 85 8.70 26.29 7.91
C GLY A 85 8.39 25.41 6.70
N ILE A 86 8.92 24.19 6.71
CA ILE A 86 8.53 23.13 5.77
C ILE A 86 7.57 22.18 6.50
N PRO A 87 6.28 22.12 6.12
CA PRO A 87 5.36 21.15 6.68
C PRO A 87 5.61 19.77 6.06
N ILE A 88 5.92 18.79 6.90
CA ILE A 88 5.97 17.38 6.56
C ILE A 88 4.57 16.81 6.81
N VAL A 89 3.85 16.57 5.71
CA VAL A 89 2.47 16.09 5.73
C VAL A 89 2.40 14.61 5.37
N ARG A 90 1.40 13.92 5.92
CA ARG A 90 1.04 12.56 5.55
C ARG A 90 -0.36 12.54 4.97
N ARG A 91 -0.50 11.90 3.81
CA ARG A 91 -1.79 11.74 3.14
C ARG A 91 -2.54 10.57 3.76
N PHE A 92 -3.77 10.82 4.17
CA PHE A 92 -4.70 9.83 4.70
C PHE A 92 -5.93 9.77 3.83
N ARG A 93 -6.46 8.57 3.62
CA ARG A 93 -7.79 8.38 3.04
C ARG A 93 -8.78 8.21 4.19
N ARG A 94 -9.60 9.24 4.44
CA ARG A 94 -10.63 9.23 5.48
C ARG A 94 -11.96 8.80 4.87
N TYR A 95 -12.67 7.96 5.59
CA TYR A 95 -14.05 7.61 5.28
C TYR A 95 -14.92 8.82 5.61
N LYS A 96 -15.70 9.32 4.64
CA LYS A 96 -16.75 10.28 4.95
C LYS A 96 -17.88 9.50 5.62
N THR A 97 -17.82 9.40 6.94
CA THR A 97 -18.97 8.94 7.71
C THR A 97 -20.03 10.02 7.59
N SER A 98 -20.99 9.86 6.67
CA SER A 98 -22.21 10.65 6.72
C SER A 98 -22.81 10.41 8.09
N GLU A 99 -22.93 11.45 8.93
CA GLU A 99 -23.63 11.31 10.19
C GLU A 99 -24.98 10.67 9.90
N PRO A 100 -25.33 9.54 10.53
CA PRO A 100 -26.62 8.92 10.28
C PRO A 100 -27.68 10.00 10.49
N PRO A 101 -28.65 10.14 9.56
CA PRO A 101 -29.63 11.21 9.63
C PRO A 101 -30.21 11.20 11.04
N LYS A 102 -30.07 12.32 11.77
CA LYS A 102 -30.54 12.43 13.16
C LYS A 102 -32.02 12.09 13.14
N VAL A 103 -32.35 10.85 13.49
CA VAL A 103 -33.74 10.40 13.59
C VAL A 103 -34.32 11.27 14.68
N ARG A 104 -35.09 12.28 14.28
CA ARG A 104 -35.85 13.12 15.20
C ARG A 104 -36.76 12.16 15.94
N ARG A 105 -36.37 11.78 17.16
CA ARG A 105 -37.22 11.06 18.13
C ARG A 105 -38.34 12.03 18.56
N GLY A 106 -39.26 12.35 17.66
CA GLY A 106 -40.63 12.72 18.01
C GLY A 106 -41.36 11.40 18.26
N GLY A 107 -41.97 11.17 19.41
CA GLY A 107 -43.00 12.04 19.96
C GLY A 107 -44.34 11.38 19.65
N LYS A 108 -44.88 10.67 20.64
CA LYS A 108 -46.26 10.16 20.79
C LYS A 108 -46.94 9.51 19.58
N LYS A 109 -47.15 8.19 19.72
CA LYS A 109 -48.09 7.33 19.01
C LYS A 109 -49.44 8.02 18.74
N ALA A 110 -49.76 8.28 17.48
CA ALA A 110 -51.14 8.34 17.00
C ALA A 110 -51.49 6.97 16.40
N LYS A 111 -52.52 6.36 16.96
CA LYS A 111 -53.03 5.03 16.65
C LYS A 111 -54.02 5.17 15.48
N GLY A 112 -53.63 4.79 14.27
CA GLY A 112 -54.51 4.83 13.10
C GLY A 112 -53.84 4.17 11.91
N ALA A 113 -54.46 3.11 11.41
CA ALA A 113 -53.98 2.17 10.40
C ALA A 113 -53.56 2.79 9.06
N ALA A 114 -52.48 2.26 8.49
CA ALA A 114 -52.34 1.98 7.06
C ALA A 114 -51.15 1.02 6.86
N THR A 115 -51.39 -0.06 6.11
CA THR A 115 -50.39 -1.06 5.70
C THR A 115 -49.29 -0.38 4.89
N PRO A 116 -48.00 -0.48 5.27
CA PRO A 116 -46.93 0.11 4.49
C PRO A 116 -46.67 -0.73 3.23
N GLU A 117 -46.69 -0.07 2.07
CA GLU A 117 -46.19 -0.62 0.80
C GLU A 117 -44.73 -1.07 0.92
N PRO A 118 -44.28 -2.04 0.10
CA PRO A 118 -42.90 -2.52 0.11
C PRO A 118 -41.95 -1.39 -0.30
N THR A 119 -41.35 -0.74 0.68
CA THR A 119 -40.26 0.22 0.49
C THR A 119 -39.13 -0.48 -0.27
N GLU A 120 -38.75 0.07 -1.42
CA GLU A 120 -37.58 -0.38 -2.19
C GLU A 120 -36.39 -0.64 -1.26
N PRO A 121 -35.61 -1.72 -1.47
CA PRO A 121 -34.45 -1.99 -0.64
C PRO A 121 -33.56 -0.74 -0.62
N PRO A 122 -33.11 -0.30 0.57
CA PRO A 122 -32.31 0.91 0.68
C PRO A 122 -31.11 0.79 -0.26
N LYS A 123 -30.99 1.73 -1.20
CA LYS A 123 -29.82 1.82 -2.07
C LYS A 123 -28.60 1.91 -1.15
N GLU A 124 -27.71 0.92 -1.25
CA GLU A 124 -26.46 0.94 -0.52
C GLU A 124 -25.62 2.11 -1.04
N ASP A 125 -25.53 3.17 -0.24
CA ASP A 125 -24.68 4.31 -0.54
C ASP A 125 -23.23 3.82 -0.54
N LYS A 126 -22.59 3.88 -1.71
CA LYS A 126 -21.16 3.55 -1.84
C LYS A 126 -20.37 4.44 -0.87
N PRO A 127 -19.47 3.89 -0.06
CA PRO A 127 -18.67 4.69 0.86
C PRO A 127 -17.90 5.76 0.08
N GLU A 128 -18.13 7.03 0.43
CA GLU A 128 -17.38 8.15 -0.12
C GLU A 128 -16.07 8.30 0.66
N TYR A 129 -14.96 8.41 -0.07
CA TYR A 129 -13.62 8.57 0.49
C TYR A 129 -13.10 9.97 0.19
N GLU A 130 -12.44 10.58 1.17
CA GLU A 130 -11.72 11.85 1.00
C GLU A 130 -10.24 11.65 1.28
N ASP A 131 -9.40 12.16 0.40
CA ASP A 131 -7.97 12.21 0.64
C ASP A 131 -7.65 13.52 1.38
N THR A 132 -7.20 13.41 2.62
CA THR A 132 -6.85 14.54 3.49
C THR A 132 -5.36 14.50 3.85
N ASP A 133 -4.68 15.64 3.77
CA ASP A 133 -3.30 15.78 4.22
C ASP A 133 -3.29 16.24 5.69
N GLU A 134 -2.57 15.50 6.54
CA GLU A 134 -2.38 15.84 7.95
C GLU A 134 -0.92 16.23 8.19
N GLU A 135 -0.70 17.39 8.78
CA GLU A 135 0.64 17.87 9.13
C GLU A 135 1.16 17.14 10.37
N ARG A 136 2.37 16.57 10.26
CA ARG A 136 2.97 15.71 11.30
C ARG A 136 4.15 16.38 11.96
N ILE A 137 5.00 17.02 11.16
CA ILE A 137 6.19 17.75 11.63
C ILE A 137 6.24 19.08 10.86
N ARG A 138 6.57 20.18 11.55
CA ARG A 138 6.93 21.45 10.89
C ARG A 138 8.39 21.75 11.14
N LEU A 139 9.21 21.71 10.10
CA LEU A 139 10.63 22.05 10.21
C LEU A 139 10.79 23.56 10.40
N MET A 140 11.68 23.94 11.32
CA MET A 140 11.98 25.34 11.62
C MET A 140 12.93 25.95 10.57
N PRO A 141 12.94 27.28 10.38
CA PRO A 141 13.77 27.95 9.35
C PRO A 141 15.23 27.47 9.22
N PRO A 142 16.00 27.26 10.30
CA PRO A 142 17.37 26.75 10.17
C PRO A 142 17.43 25.33 9.55
N ALA A 143 16.49 24.46 9.93
CA ALA A 143 16.38 23.10 9.43
C ALA A 143 15.99 23.06 7.94
N ASN A 144 15.25 24.06 7.48
CA ASN A 144 14.68 24.04 6.14
C ASN A 144 15.74 24.07 5.04
N LEU A 145 16.80 24.85 5.24
CA LEU A 145 17.90 24.94 4.26
C LEU A 145 18.65 23.61 4.16
N GLU A 146 18.95 22.99 5.29
CA GLU A 146 19.61 21.68 5.36
C GLU A 146 18.73 20.59 4.74
N PHE A 147 17.44 20.59 5.05
CA PHE A 147 16.49 19.62 4.48
C PHE A 147 16.32 19.81 2.97
N PHE A 148 16.22 21.05 2.49
CA PHE A 148 16.16 21.33 1.06
C PHE A 148 17.43 20.88 0.33
N ALA A 149 18.61 21.21 0.88
CA ALA A 149 19.89 20.76 0.34
C ALA A 149 20.00 19.24 0.29
N PHE A 150 19.55 18.55 1.36
CA PHE A 150 19.50 17.10 1.43
C PHE A 150 18.63 16.50 0.31
N LEU A 151 17.43 17.06 0.08
CA LEU A 151 16.56 16.60 -1.00
C LEU A 151 17.19 16.84 -2.39
N GLN A 152 17.90 17.95 -2.58
CA GLN A 152 18.61 18.23 -3.83
C GLN A 152 19.76 17.23 -4.06
N GLU A 153 20.58 16.98 -3.05
CA GLU A 153 21.69 16.01 -3.10
C GLU A 153 21.20 14.62 -3.49
N HIS A 154 20.05 14.21 -2.96
CA HIS A 154 19.50 12.87 -3.18
C HIS A 154 18.44 12.78 -4.28
N GLU A 155 18.21 13.83 -5.08
CA GLU A 155 17.13 13.88 -6.09
C GLU A 155 17.19 12.70 -7.08
N ALA A 156 18.39 12.39 -7.60
CA ALA A 156 18.57 11.29 -8.55
C ALA A 156 18.19 9.94 -7.94
N ARG A 157 18.60 9.69 -6.70
CA ARG A 157 18.27 8.46 -5.99
C ARG A 157 16.78 8.37 -5.68
N LEU A 158 16.15 9.48 -5.29
CA LEU A 158 14.70 9.54 -5.06
C LEU A 158 13.91 9.23 -6.34
N LYS A 159 14.35 9.71 -7.51
CA LYS A 159 13.72 9.37 -8.81
C LYS A 159 13.76 7.87 -9.09
N GLU A 160 14.93 7.26 -8.96
CA GLU A 160 15.09 5.81 -9.13
C GLU A 160 14.21 5.03 -8.13
N MET A 161 14.17 5.46 -6.87
CA MET A 161 13.33 4.84 -5.85
C MET A 161 11.85 4.91 -6.21
N ALA A 162 11.36 6.08 -6.65
CA ALA A 162 9.98 6.30 -7.04
C ALA A 162 9.57 5.43 -8.25
N GLU A 163 10.45 5.25 -9.23
CA GLU A 163 10.21 4.35 -10.37
C GLU A 163 10.12 2.89 -9.93
N GLN A 164 11.02 2.45 -9.05
CA GLN A 164 10.98 1.11 -8.49
C GLN A 164 9.72 0.87 -7.65
N ASP A 165 9.29 1.85 -6.87
CA ASP A 165 8.07 1.75 -6.07
C ASP A 165 6.82 1.68 -6.96
N LYS A 166 6.78 2.47 -8.04
CA LYS A 166 5.72 2.37 -9.07
C LYS A 166 5.67 0.97 -9.68
N LYS A 167 6.82 0.46 -10.14
CA LYS A 167 6.90 -0.88 -10.72
C LYS A 167 6.42 -1.97 -9.76
N ARG A 168 6.82 -1.90 -8.49
CA ARG A 168 6.36 -2.85 -7.46
C ARG A 168 4.86 -2.76 -7.23
N ALA A 169 4.29 -1.56 -7.22
CA ALA A 169 2.85 -1.38 -7.09
C ALA A 169 2.10 -2.01 -8.29
N ASP A 170 2.59 -1.79 -9.52
CA ASP A 170 2.04 -2.40 -10.73
C ASP A 170 2.15 -3.94 -10.69
N ASP A 171 3.30 -4.48 -10.30
CA ASP A 171 3.53 -5.92 -10.15
C ASP A 171 2.62 -6.54 -9.08
N ALA A 172 2.39 -5.85 -7.96
CA ALA A 172 1.50 -6.30 -6.89
C ALA A 172 0.03 -6.31 -7.35
N MET A 173 -0.41 -5.29 -8.08
CA MET A 173 -1.76 -5.25 -8.65
C MET A 173 -2.02 -6.40 -9.63
N HIS A 174 -1.04 -6.72 -10.50
CA HIS A 174 -1.16 -7.89 -11.37
C HIS A 174 -1.33 -9.20 -10.60
N GLN A 175 -0.60 -9.37 -9.49
CA GLN A 175 -0.75 -10.56 -8.64
C GLN A 175 -2.13 -10.67 -8.02
N VAL A 176 -2.74 -9.54 -7.60
CA VAL A 176 -4.12 -9.54 -7.09
C VAL A 176 -5.10 -9.99 -8.16
N TYR A 177 -4.95 -9.51 -9.40
CA TYR A 177 -5.81 -9.95 -10.51
C TYR A 177 -5.62 -11.43 -10.83
N ASP A 178 -4.39 -11.93 -10.84
CA ASP A 178 -4.10 -13.34 -11.06
C ASP A 178 -4.80 -14.22 -10.01
N ILE A 179 -4.76 -13.81 -8.74
CA ILE A 179 -5.46 -14.50 -7.64
C ILE A 179 -6.97 -14.47 -7.87
N LEU A 180 -7.57 -13.31 -8.17
CA LEU A 180 -9.01 -13.19 -8.39
C LEU A 180 -9.49 -14.03 -9.58
N ILE A 181 -8.74 -14.03 -10.69
CA ILE A 181 -9.05 -14.84 -11.87
C ILE A 181 -8.93 -16.32 -11.52
N GLN A 182 -7.91 -16.72 -10.76
CA GLN A 182 -7.74 -18.10 -10.33
C GLN A 182 -8.90 -18.55 -9.43
N THR A 183 -9.25 -17.76 -8.40
CA THR A 183 -10.36 -18.07 -7.50
C THR A 183 -11.70 -18.11 -8.24
N ALA A 184 -11.94 -17.21 -9.21
CA ALA A 184 -13.14 -17.26 -10.04
C ALA A 184 -13.21 -18.56 -10.87
N ARG A 185 -12.09 -18.98 -11.47
CA ARG A 185 -12.03 -20.25 -12.22
C ARG A 185 -12.25 -21.47 -11.32
N GLU A 186 -11.68 -21.46 -10.12
CA GLU A 186 -11.90 -22.52 -9.13
C GLU A 186 -13.39 -22.61 -8.75
N HIS A 187 -14.04 -21.48 -8.55
CA HIS A 187 -15.48 -21.41 -8.29
C HIS A 187 -16.31 -21.94 -9.46
N GLU A 188 -16.06 -21.47 -10.69
CA GLU A 188 -16.74 -21.96 -11.89
C GLU A 188 -16.59 -23.48 -12.06
N VAL A 189 -15.39 -24.02 -11.85
CA VAL A 189 -15.14 -25.46 -11.94
C VAL A 189 -15.88 -26.24 -10.85
N SER A 190 -16.07 -25.65 -9.66
CA SER A 190 -16.83 -26.28 -8.58
C SER A 190 -18.35 -26.29 -8.81
N GLU A 191 -18.88 -25.34 -9.58
CA GLU A 191 -20.31 -25.25 -9.90
C GLU A 191 -20.72 -26.13 -11.08
N ILE A 192 -19.79 -26.43 -11.99
CA ILE A 192 -20.10 -27.27 -13.15
C ILE A 192 -20.26 -28.73 -12.70
N ASP A 193 -21.50 -29.22 -12.73
CA ASP A 193 -21.78 -30.65 -12.58
C ASP A 193 -21.33 -31.44 -13.82
N LEU A 194 -20.07 -31.87 -13.79
CA LEU A 194 -19.47 -32.69 -14.84
C LEU A 194 -19.98 -34.14 -14.82
N SER A 195 -20.61 -34.58 -13.73
CA SER A 195 -21.18 -35.93 -13.63
C SER A 195 -22.48 -36.08 -14.44
N ALA A 196 -23.21 -34.97 -14.62
CA ALA A 196 -24.41 -34.94 -15.45
C ALA A 196 -24.14 -34.93 -16.96
N ARG A 197 -22.88 -34.83 -17.41
CA ARG A 197 -22.54 -34.75 -18.84
C ARG A 197 -22.29 -36.16 -19.43
N PRO A 198 -22.76 -36.44 -20.65
CA PRO A 198 -22.69 -37.78 -21.27
C PRO A 198 -21.28 -38.20 -21.73
N LEU A 199 -20.24 -37.42 -21.43
CA LEU A 199 -18.86 -37.69 -21.86
C LEU A 199 -18.01 -38.10 -20.65
N PRO A 200 -17.05 -39.04 -20.80
CA PRO A 200 -16.18 -39.50 -19.73
C PRO A 200 -15.09 -38.45 -19.42
N TRP A 201 -15.46 -37.47 -18.60
CA TRP A 201 -14.53 -36.47 -18.08
C TRP A 201 -13.67 -37.07 -16.97
N VAL A 202 -12.35 -36.86 -17.04
CA VAL A 202 -11.41 -37.26 -16.01
C VAL A 202 -10.73 -36.02 -15.45
N ALA A 203 -10.83 -35.84 -14.14
CA ALA A 203 -10.10 -34.80 -13.42
C ALA A 203 -8.61 -35.14 -13.42
N VAL A 204 -7.76 -34.17 -13.77
CA VAL A 204 -6.31 -34.32 -13.64
C VAL A 204 -5.88 -33.68 -12.34
N THR A 205 -5.66 -34.45 -11.27
CA THR A 205 -5.43 -33.92 -9.91
C THR A 205 -4.23 -32.97 -9.74
N SER A 206 -3.32 -32.90 -10.71
CA SER A 206 -2.16 -31.99 -10.66
C SER A 206 -2.42 -30.57 -11.16
N ARG A 207 -3.55 -30.32 -11.85
CA ARG A 207 -3.96 -28.99 -12.35
C ARG A 207 -5.49 -28.89 -12.36
N ILE A 208 -6.06 -27.69 -12.26
CA ILE A 208 -7.52 -27.50 -12.40
C ILE A 208 -7.90 -27.61 -13.89
N ASP A 209 -7.63 -28.77 -14.50
CA ASP A 209 -7.87 -29.11 -15.90
C ASP A 209 -8.72 -30.38 -15.95
N TRP A 210 -9.74 -30.39 -16.82
CA TRP A 210 -10.59 -31.55 -17.08
C TRP A 210 -10.38 -32.06 -18.51
N TRP A 211 -10.20 -33.37 -18.66
CA TRP A 211 -9.90 -33.97 -19.96
C TRP A 211 -11.03 -34.93 -20.34
N CYS A 212 -11.53 -34.82 -21.57
CA CYS A 212 -12.50 -35.76 -22.13
C CYS A 212 -11.74 -36.93 -22.78
N LYS A 213 -11.95 -38.16 -22.28
CA LYS A 213 -11.41 -39.36 -22.93
C LYS A 213 -12.38 -39.85 -24.01
N SER A 214 -12.40 -39.22 -25.18
CA SER A 214 -13.13 -39.80 -26.32
C SER A 214 -12.24 -40.83 -27.01
N GLU A 215 -12.57 -42.12 -26.89
CA GLU A 215 -12.01 -43.17 -27.75
C GLU A 215 -12.71 -43.10 -29.11
N ILE A 216 -12.23 -42.21 -29.99
CA ILE A 216 -12.67 -42.19 -31.38
C ILE A 216 -11.81 -43.21 -32.12
N ASN A 217 -12.32 -44.43 -32.27
CA ASN A 217 -11.85 -45.50 -33.15
C ASN A 217 -10.35 -45.47 -33.51
N GLY A 218 -9.53 -46.14 -32.70
CA GLY A 218 -8.20 -46.62 -33.11
C GLY A 218 -7.03 -45.64 -32.97
N ASP A 219 -7.25 -44.33 -32.99
CA ASP A 219 -6.20 -43.33 -32.77
C ASP A 219 -6.47 -42.51 -31.50
N ARG A 220 -5.54 -42.56 -30.53
CA ARG A 220 -5.60 -41.73 -29.31
C ARG A 220 -5.41 -40.25 -29.67
N ILE A 221 -6.49 -39.57 -30.05
CA ILE A 221 -6.51 -38.11 -30.17
C ILE A 221 -7.13 -37.55 -28.88
N GLY A 222 -6.28 -37.22 -27.91
CA GLY A 222 -6.72 -36.48 -26.72
C GLY A 222 -7.07 -35.05 -27.11
N GLN A 223 -8.36 -34.74 -27.29
CA GLN A 223 -8.81 -33.37 -27.48
C GLN A 223 -8.92 -32.66 -26.13
N LYS A 224 -8.05 -31.66 -25.91
CA LYS A 224 -8.13 -30.78 -24.75
C LYS A 224 -9.34 -29.87 -24.93
N ALA A 225 -10.37 -30.02 -24.11
CA ALA A 225 -11.48 -29.07 -24.09
C ALA A 225 -10.90 -27.70 -23.70
N GLY A 226 -11.04 -26.73 -24.62
CA GLY A 226 -10.56 -25.35 -24.56
C GLY A 226 -9.75 -25.01 -23.32
N SER A 227 -8.43 -25.26 -23.36
CA SER A 227 -7.57 -24.65 -22.36
C SER A 227 -7.59 -23.14 -22.59
N GLY A 228 -8.33 -22.40 -21.77
CA GLY A 228 -7.89 -21.06 -21.45
C GLY A 228 -6.47 -21.22 -20.95
N LYS A 229 -5.47 -20.84 -21.77
CA LYS A 229 -4.05 -21.03 -21.45
C LYS A 229 -3.84 -20.57 -20.01
N ALA A 230 -3.66 -21.51 -19.09
CA ALA A 230 -3.22 -21.19 -17.76
C ALA A 230 -1.87 -20.48 -17.94
N PRO A 231 -1.66 -19.29 -17.36
CA PRO A 231 -0.35 -18.68 -17.37
C PRO A 231 0.63 -19.72 -16.83
N ARG A 232 1.72 -19.96 -17.56
CA ARG A 232 2.80 -20.85 -17.09
C ARG A 232 3.16 -20.38 -15.69
N ALA A 233 2.84 -21.20 -14.69
CA ALA A 233 3.42 -21.05 -13.36
C ALA A 233 4.93 -21.08 -13.59
N ARG A 234 5.58 -19.91 -13.48
CA ARG A 234 7.03 -19.88 -13.29
C ARG A 234 7.22 -20.57 -11.96
N GLU A 235 7.74 -21.79 -11.99
CA GLU A 235 8.43 -22.38 -10.84
C GLU A 235 9.47 -21.36 -10.41
N ARG A 236 9.11 -20.53 -9.42
CA ARG A 236 10.09 -19.74 -8.69
C ARG A 236 10.75 -20.75 -7.78
N ASP A 237 11.97 -21.11 -8.14
CA ASP A 237 12.88 -21.80 -7.26
C ASP A 237 13.11 -20.90 -6.04
N VAL A 238 12.46 -21.21 -4.91
CA VAL A 238 12.52 -20.42 -3.66
C VAL A 238 13.74 -20.83 -2.82
N SER A 239 14.67 -21.61 -3.37
CA SER A 239 15.76 -22.23 -2.61
C SER A 239 16.99 -21.34 -2.35
N ALA A 240 16.99 -20.04 -2.67
CA ALA A 240 18.19 -19.20 -2.57
C ALA A 240 18.03 -17.81 -1.91
N ILE A 241 17.25 -17.67 -0.83
CA ILE A 241 17.15 -16.38 -0.08
C ILE A 241 17.59 -16.50 1.40
N TYR A 242 18.18 -17.62 1.82
CA TYR A 242 18.84 -17.73 3.13
C TYR A 242 20.25 -18.33 2.98
N SER A 243 21.22 -17.49 2.64
CA SER A 243 22.66 -17.68 2.88
C SER A 243 23.32 -16.32 3.01
#